data_AF-A0A7C3GXQ7-F1
#
_entry.id   AF-A0A7C3GXQ7-F1
#
_cell.length_a   1.000
_cell.length_b   1.000
_cell.length_c   1.000
_cell.angle_alpha   90.00
_cell.angle_beta   90.00
_cell.angle_gamma   90.00
#
_symmetry.space_group_name_H-M   'P 1'
#
loop_
_entity.id
_entity.type
_entity.pdbx_description
1 polymer ?
#
loop_
_entity_poly.entity_id
_entity_poly.type
_entity_poly.pdbx_seq_one_letter_code
_entity_poly.pdbx_strand_id
1 'polypeptide(L)'
;MAIFGKRIKKGQASDQAALFTLKMFSGPSMGAEISLGPGEYIVGKDISSDLILNDRSVAPKHLMIRVDDDGVHVKALAHPVYIAGKEMGERERLLESFQVVTLGTTHFALGGASATWPVIGLPTIREVVSMSTGAPGKQGEAAGSGAGLQEVARRLSHQYPWLKWLLAGWVGLLVMVLLATLGSSGGVPVKRVDRAALESLVSEMGFSGRLQVKTADDGRLTLNGYVDNDAQKRRLEAALKARNMDVGLMVWSPATLAETAQSILQAVGVQHVKVWSDKSLVRGELVMSGYVSDDDNWKKALKICRGDIPGIVAIDERAVDPIETRAQALKKLIVGSGLQEKLKVSTNGGNLVVRGVLGSDLEKQQWRQLVRRYRQLYLDEPELVETQVTKKKKLYIPIRSISIGDLSYIVTRDGRKYMVGSYLGEGYVIKEIHADRLVLERKNKTIEYIPED
;
A
#
# COMPACT_ATOMS: atom_id res chain seq x y z
N MET A 1 -24.90 -11.99 -3.12
CA MET A 1 -25.44 -12.91 -2.10
C MET A 1 -24.29 -13.70 -1.48
N ALA A 2 -23.83 -13.28 -0.31
CA ALA A 2 -22.91 -13.95 0.63
C ALA A 2 -22.92 -13.07 1.90
N ILE A 3 -23.97 -13.20 2.72
CA ILE A 3 -23.99 -13.96 3.99
C ILE A 3 -23.09 -13.30 5.06
N PHE A 4 -23.72 -12.32 5.73
CA PHE A 4 -23.29 -11.75 7.00
C PHE A 4 -23.54 -12.77 8.12
N GLY A 5 -22.57 -12.97 9.00
CA GLY A 5 -22.72 -13.87 10.13
C GLY A 5 -21.91 -13.44 11.35
N LYS A 6 -22.46 -12.53 12.17
CA LYS A 6 -22.45 -12.72 13.64
C LYS A 6 -23.45 -11.84 14.36
N ARG A 7 -24.17 -12.50 15.27
CA ARG A 7 -25.27 -12.09 16.14
C ARG A 7 -25.09 -10.74 16.86
N ILE A 8 -26.16 -9.95 16.78
CA ILE A 8 -26.50 -8.82 17.65
C ILE A 8 -26.87 -9.35 19.05
N LYS A 9 -26.27 -8.77 20.11
CA LYS A 9 -26.88 -8.73 21.46
C LYS A 9 -27.51 -7.35 21.63
N LYS A 10 -28.83 -7.36 21.83
CA LYS A 10 -29.69 -6.20 22.10
C LYS A 10 -29.39 -5.62 23.49
N GLY A 11 -29.12 -4.31 23.53
CA GLY A 11 -29.29 -3.41 24.68
C GLY A 11 -29.70 -2.05 24.11
N GLN A 12 -30.86 -1.53 24.51
CA GLN A 12 -31.51 -0.36 23.90
C GLN A 12 -30.92 0.97 24.39
N ALA A 13 -30.84 1.90 23.43
CA ALA A 13 -31.01 3.35 23.54
C ALA A 13 -29.88 4.22 24.15
N SER A 14 -28.93 4.63 23.30
CA SER A 14 -28.73 6.05 22.98
C SER A 14 -28.55 6.18 21.47
N ASP A 15 -29.48 6.88 20.84
CA ASP A 15 -29.64 7.04 19.39
C ASP A 15 -28.89 8.29 18.94
N GLN A 16 -27.57 8.14 18.76
CA GLN A 16 -26.67 8.90 17.88
C GLN A 16 -25.26 8.35 18.13
N ALA A 17 -24.85 7.32 17.37
CA ALA A 17 -23.46 6.89 17.43
C ALA A 17 -22.57 8.08 17.03
N ALA A 18 -21.64 8.49 17.89
CA ALA A 18 -20.69 9.55 17.59
C ALA A 18 -19.80 9.09 16.42
N LEU A 19 -20.16 9.52 15.22
CA LEU A 19 -19.41 9.25 13.99
C LEU A 19 -18.34 10.33 13.84
N PHE A 20 -17.09 9.91 13.74
CA PHE A 20 -15.96 10.79 13.44
C PHE A 20 -15.42 10.48 12.05
N THR A 21 -14.98 11.51 11.33
CA THR A 21 -14.24 11.35 10.08
C THR A 21 -12.77 11.60 10.36
N LEU A 22 -11.92 10.63 10.05
CA LEU A 22 -10.47 10.76 10.01
C LEU A 22 -10.07 11.20 8.61
N LYS A 23 -9.34 12.30 8.48
CA LYS A 23 -8.80 12.80 7.21
C LYS A 23 -7.28 12.80 7.22
N MET A 24 -6.69 12.29 6.15
CA MET A 24 -5.24 12.24 5.94
C MET A 24 -4.78 13.49 5.18
N PHE A 25 -3.88 14.26 5.77
CA PHE A 25 -3.37 15.51 5.21
C PHE A 25 -1.97 15.38 4.60
N SER A 26 -1.26 14.27 4.87
CA SER A 26 0.02 13.98 4.22
C SER A 26 0.44 12.51 4.31
N GLY A 27 1.54 12.20 3.62
CA GLY A 27 2.08 10.86 3.50
C GLY A 27 1.41 10.05 2.38
N PRO A 28 1.74 8.76 2.25
CA PRO A 28 1.32 7.89 1.14
C PRO A 28 -0.19 7.67 1.01
N SER A 29 -0.96 8.07 2.02
CA SER A 29 -2.41 7.97 2.09
C SER A 29 -3.09 9.36 2.16
N MET A 30 -2.39 10.43 1.77
CA MET A 30 -2.92 11.81 1.73
C MET A 30 -4.23 11.87 0.93
N GLY A 31 -5.24 12.55 1.48
CA GLY A 31 -6.57 12.68 0.90
C GLY A 31 -7.55 11.57 1.27
N ALA A 32 -7.11 10.50 1.96
CA ALA A 32 -8.03 9.47 2.44
C ALA A 32 -8.94 10.01 3.56
N GLU A 33 -10.23 9.69 3.47
CA GLU A 33 -11.23 9.98 4.49
C GLU A 33 -11.86 8.68 4.99
N ILE A 34 -11.92 8.49 6.30
CA ILE A 34 -12.39 7.24 6.92
C ILE A 34 -13.37 7.58 8.03
N SER A 35 -14.58 7.03 7.95
CA SER A 35 -15.57 7.14 9.03
C SER A 35 -15.26 6.13 10.13
N LEU A 36 -15.09 6.62 11.36
CA LEU A 36 -14.91 5.83 12.57
C LEU A 36 -16.18 5.95 13.42
N GLY A 37 -16.74 4.81 13.80
CA GLY A 37 -17.81 4.73 14.80
C GLY A 37 -17.22 4.47 16.19
N PRO A 38 -18.06 4.26 17.21
CA PRO A 38 -17.60 3.86 18.53
C PRO A 38 -16.81 2.54 18.48
N GLY A 39 -15.63 2.50 19.10
CA GLY A 39 -14.74 1.35 19.09
C GLY A 39 -13.25 1.69 19.23
N GLU A 40 -12.42 0.65 19.27
CA GLU A 40 -10.96 0.77 19.26
C GLU A 40 -10.41 0.43 17.86
N TYR A 41 -9.47 1.24 17.38
CA TYR A 41 -8.84 1.13 16.07
C TYR A 41 -7.34 1.22 16.20
N ILE A 42 -6.62 0.25 15.63
CA ILE A 42 -5.16 0.24 15.58
C ILE A 42 -4.68 0.82 14.25
N VAL A 43 -3.83 1.84 14.32
CA VAL A 43 -3.13 2.45 13.19
C VAL A 43 -1.70 1.92 13.14
N GLY A 44 -1.27 1.41 11.99
CA GLY A 44 0.07 0.85 11.81
C GLY A 44 0.34 0.43 10.37
N LYS A 45 1.54 -0.08 10.08
CA LYS A 45 1.87 -0.59 8.74
C LYS A 45 1.54 -2.06 8.53
N ASP A 46 1.26 -2.79 9.62
CA ASP A 46 1.02 -4.23 9.56
C ASP A 46 -0.39 -4.54 9.10
N ILE A 47 -0.56 -5.66 8.39
CA ILE A 47 -1.87 -6.12 7.90
C ILE A 47 -2.86 -6.48 9.02
N SER A 48 -2.38 -6.67 10.25
CA SER A 48 -3.22 -6.86 11.44
C SER A 48 -3.73 -5.56 12.06
N SER A 49 -3.47 -4.39 11.46
CA SER A 49 -3.98 -3.09 11.88
C SER A 49 -5.30 -2.76 11.20
N ASP A 50 -6.20 -2.07 11.89
CA ASP A 50 -7.48 -1.62 11.33
C ASP A 50 -7.30 -0.50 10.31
N LEU A 51 -6.30 0.35 10.51
CA LEU A 51 -5.90 1.43 9.62
C LEU A 51 -4.45 1.23 9.17
N ILE A 52 -4.28 0.74 7.94
CA ILE A 52 -2.97 0.38 7.38
C ILE A 52 -2.34 1.58 6.68
N LEU A 53 -1.16 2.00 7.15
CA LEU A 53 -0.38 3.10 6.59
C LEU A 53 0.80 2.59 5.78
N ASN A 54 0.95 3.07 4.55
CA ASN A 54 2.09 2.76 3.67
C ASN A 54 3.33 3.64 3.94
N ASP A 55 3.56 4.02 5.19
CA ASP A 55 4.68 4.84 5.63
C ASP A 55 5.78 3.97 6.27
N ARG A 56 7.00 4.01 5.71
CA ARG A 56 8.14 3.22 6.18
C ARG A 56 8.59 3.57 7.60
N SER A 57 8.37 4.81 8.02
CA SER A 57 8.72 5.32 9.35
C SER A 57 7.67 4.97 10.42
N VAL A 58 6.56 4.33 10.04
CA VAL A 58 5.52 3.87 10.94
C VAL A 58 5.79 2.43 11.43
N ALA A 59 5.62 2.19 12.73
CA ALA A 59 5.74 0.86 13.35
C ALA A 59 4.61 -0.10 12.92
N PRO A 60 4.78 -1.43 13.06
CA PRO A 60 3.74 -2.42 12.76
C PRO A 60 2.38 -2.08 13.39
N LYS A 61 2.38 -1.67 14.67
CA LYS A 61 1.25 -1.06 15.38
C LYS A 61 1.78 0.22 16.04
N HIS A 62 1.30 1.38 15.64
CA HIS A 62 1.89 2.68 16.00
C HIS A 62 1.02 3.48 16.97
N LEU A 63 -0.28 3.55 16.69
CA LEU A 63 -1.22 4.32 17.50
C LEU A 63 -2.51 3.52 17.69
N MET A 64 -3.13 3.63 18.86
CA MET A 64 -4.50 3.19 19.08
C MET A 64 -5.40 4.41 19.19
N ILE A 65 -6.52 4.39 18.47
CA ILE A 65 -7.58 5.40 18.52
C ILE A 65 -8.80 4.72 19.13
N ARG A 66 -9.32 5.27 20.22
CA ARG A 66 -10.56 4.83 20.87
C ARG A 66 -11.61 5.91 20.72
N VAL A 67 -12.77 5.54 20.21
CA VAL A 67 -13.93 6.42 20.03
C VAL A 67 -15.03 5.93 20.96
N ASP A 68 -15.46 6.79 21.88
CA ASP A 68 -16.55 6.51 22.82
C ASP A 68 -17.38 7.78 23.08
N ASP A 69 -18.27 7.72 24.07
CA ASP A 69 -19.18 8.81 24.42
C ASP A 69 -18.43 10.04 24.99
N ASP A 70 -17.21 9.87 25.52
CA ASP A 70 -16.37 10.94 26.06
C ASP A 70 -15.49 11.60 24.97
N GLY A 71 -15.43 11.01 23.78
CA GLY A 71 -14.81 11.59 22.58
C GLY A 71 -13.79 10.67 21.90
N VAL A 72 -12.76 11.26 21.30
CA VAL A 72 -11.67 10.52 20.65
C VAL A 72 -10.45 10.50 21.57
N HIS A 73 -10.06 9.32 22.02
CA HIS A 73 -8.84 9.11 22.78
C HIS A 73 -7.77 8.46 21.91
N VAL A 74 -6.52 8.85 22.10
CA VAL A 74 -5.37 8.26 21.41
C VAL A 74 -4.35 7.76 22.42
N LYS A 75 -3.71 6.63 22.12
CA LYS A 75 -2.63 6.03 22.89
C LYS A 75 -1.49 5.62 21.97
N ALA A 76 -0.28 6.11 22.25
CA ALA A 76 0.92 5.70 21.53
C ALA A 76 1.25 4.24 21.85
N LEU A 77 1.38 3.41 20.81
CA LEU A 77 1.87 2.02 20.90
C LEU A 77 3.34 1.93 20.47
N ALA A 78 3.79 2.88 19.64
CA ALA A 78 5.17 3.13 19.30
C ALA A 78 5.41 4.64 19.25
N HIS A 79 6.68 5.05 19.32
CA HIS A 79 7.09 6.45 19.30
C HIS A 79 7.99 6.73 18.09
N PRO A 80 8.05 7.98 17.60
CA PRO A 80 7.37 9.16 18.14
C PRO A 80 5.95 9.36 17.58
N VAL A 81 5.05 9.87 18.43
CA VAL A 81 3.70 10.35 18.07
C VAL A 81 3.61 11.82 18.43
N TYR A 82 3.17 12.67 17.51
CA TYR A 82 2.99 14.10 17.79
C TYR A 82 1.51 14.47 17.70
N ILE A 83 1.04 15.30 18.64
CA ILE A 83 -0.29 15.91 18.59
C ILE A 83 -0.10 17.43 18.58
N ALA A 84 -0.62 18.09 17.56
CA ALA A 84 -0.43 19.53 17.32
C ALA A 84 1.05 19.96 17.38
N GLY A 85 1.96 19.09 16.91
CA GLY A 85 3.41 19.33 16.88
C GLY A 85 4.14 19.08 18.20
N LYS A 86 3.46 18.65 19.27
CA LYS A 86 4.08 18.26 20.55
C LYS A 86 4.12 16.74 20.69
N GLU A 87 5.28 16.19 21.05
CA GLU A 87 5.42 14.74 21.27
C GLU A 87 4.53 14.27 22.42
N MET A 88 3.85 13.15 22.18
CA MET A 88 2.98 12.47 23.12
C MET A 88 3.80 11.48 23.96
N GLY A 89 3.60 11.47 25.28
CA GLY A 89 4.17 10.46 26.17
C GLY A 89 3.32 9.19 26.25
N GLU A 90 3.65 8.30 27.17
CA GLU A 90 3.04 6.96 27.28
C GLU A 90 1.56 6.92 27.74
N ARG A 91 1.04 8.04 28.25
CA ARG A 91 -0.35 8.12 28.74
C ARG A 91 -1.31 8.40 27.58
N GLU A 92 -2.48 7.78 27.65
CA GLU A 92 -3.61 8.07 26.76
C GLU A 92 -4.01 9.56 26.85
N ARG A 93 -4.39 10.14 25.71
CA ARG A 93 -4.74 11.56 25.58
C ARG A 93 -6.06 11.72 24.85
N LEU A 94 -6.90 12.64 25.32
CA LEU A 94 -8.06 13.10 24.56
C LEU A 94 -7.57 13.94 23.38
N LEU A 95 -8.04 13.62 22.18
CA LEU A 95 -7.78 14.33 20.93
C LEU A 95 -8.95 15.26 20.65
N GLU A 96 -8.69 16.57 20.60
CA GLU A 96 -9.72 17.54 20.23
C GLU A 96 -9.96 17.49 18.71
N SER A 97 -11.16 17.89 18.28
CA SER A 97 -11.50 17.92 16.85
C SER A 97 -10.52 18.79 16.07
N PHE A 98 -10.08 18.29 14.91
CA PHE A 98 -9.15 18.91 13.98
C PHE A 98 -7.71 19.07 14.49
N GLN A 99 -7.37 18.50 15.65
CA GLN A 99 -5.97 18.41 16.07
C GLN A 99 -5.20 17.43 15.18
N VAL A 100 -4.09 17.91 14.61
CA VAL A 100 -3.23 17.09 13.75
C VAL A 100 -2.43 16.12 14.60
N VAL A 101 -2.57 14.84 14.28
CA VAL A 101 -1.72 13.76 14.73
C VAL A 101 -0.70 13.45 13.64
N THR A 102 0.58 13.39 14.02
CA THR A 102 1.66 13.00 13.11
C THR A 102 2.30 11.70 13.57
N LEU A 103 2.38 10.75 12.65
CA LEU A 103 3.09 9.49 12.77
C LEU A 103 4.06 9.37 11.59
N GLY A 104 5.36 9.41 11.84
CA GLY A 104 6.32 9.35 10.74
C GLY A 104 6.20 10.56 9.79
N THR A 105 5.94 10.31 8.50
CA THR A 105 5.66 11.34 7.49
C THR A 105 4.16 11.59 7.30
N THR A 106 3.29 10.77 7.90
CA THR A 106 1.85 10.86 7.79
C THR A 106 1.24 11.80 8.81
N HIS A 107 0.40 12.73 8.36
CA HIS A 107 -0.36 13.64 9.20
C HIS A 107 -1.85 13.41 8.98
N PHE A 108 -2.64 13.33 10.04
CA PHE A 108 -4.09 13.17 9.97
C PHE A 108 -4.78 13.92 11.10
N ALA A 109 -6.08 14.17 10.98
CA ALA A 109 -6.89 14.71 12.07
C ALA A 109 -8.27 14.06 12.07
N LEU A 110 -8.96 14.11 13.21
CA LEU A 110 -10.33 13.63 13.36
C LEU A 110 -11.27 14.79 13.64
N GLY A 111 -12.46 14.76 13.04
CA GLY A 111 -13.54 15.71 13.31
C GLY A 111 -14.89 14.99 13.30
N GLY A 112 -15.92 15.56 13.93
CA GLY A 112 -17.26 14.99 13.88
C GLY A 112 -17.76 14.85 12.43
N ALA A 113 -18.53 13.80 12.13
CA ALA A 113 -18.94 13.45 10.76
C ALA A 113 -19.74 14.56 10.03
N SER A 114 -20.38 15.48 10.77
CA SER A 114 -21.13 16.62 10.26
C SER A 114 -20.43 17.98 10.46
N ALA A 115 -19.19 17.99 10.95
CA ALA A 115 -18.47 19.21 11.27
C ALA A 115 -17.85 19.84 10.00
N THR A 116 -17.90 21.17 9.90
CA THR A 116 -17.23 21.92 8.84
C THR A 116 -15.72 21.95 9.11
N TRP A 117 -14.94 21.39 8.20
CA TRP A 117 -13.48 21.27 8.36
C TRP A 117 -12.79 22.61 8.11
N PRO A 118 -12.03 23.16 9.08
CA PRO A 118 -11.21 24.35 8.85
C PRO A 118 -10.01 24.01 7.95
N VAL A 119 -9.37 25.02 7.36
CA VAL A 119 -8.07 24.81 6.67
C VAL A 119 -7.02 24.47 7.73
N ILE A 120 -6.60 23.22 7.77
CA ILE A 120 -5.64 22.71 8.76
C ILE A 120 -4.21 22.92 8.24
N GLY A 121 -3.43 23.76 8.92
CA GLY A 121 -2.00 23.90 8.68
C GLY A 121 -1.22 22.75 9.31
N LEU A 122 -0.31 22.11 8.57
CA LEU A 122 0.53 21.03 9.10
C LEU A 122 1.54 21.60 10.12
N PRO A 123 1.64 21.03 11.34
CA PRO A 123 2.60 21.48 12.34
C PRO A 123 4.04 21.24 11.86
N THR A 124 4.92 22.21 12.04
CA THR A 124 6.36 22.03 11.80
C THR A 124 6.97 21.27 12.98
N ILE A 125 7.20 19.96 12.80
CA ILE A 125 7.97 19.17 13.75
C ILE A 125 9.44 19.46 13.49
N ARG A 126 10.14 20.03 14.49
CA ARG A 126 11.60 20.23 14.39
C ARG A 126 12.27 18.85 14.27
N GLU A 127 12.78 18.52 13.11
CA GLU A 127 13.70 17.38 12.94
C GLU A 127 14.93 17.62 13.81
N VAL A 128 15.08 16.83 14.88
CA VAL A 128 16.36 16.70 15.57
C VAL A 128 17.24 15.84 14.66
N VAL A 129 18.21 16.50 14.02
CA VAL A 129 19.28 15.86 13.26
C VAL A 129 19.90 14.76 14.12
N SER A 130 19.77 13.51 13.67
CA SER A 130 20.47 12.38 14.24
C SER A 130 21.95 12.48 13.88
N MET A 131 22.72 13.16 14.73
CA MET A 131 24.18 13.06 14.70
C MET A 131 24.60 11.81 15.47
N SER A 132 25.03 10.81 14.71
CA SER A 132 25.95 9.77 15.17
C SER A 132 27.21 10.44 15.74
N THR A 133 27.40 10.39 17.06
CA THR A 133 28.72 10.39 17.69
C THR A 133 28.69 9.50 18.92
N GLY A 134 29.76 8.72 19.08
CA GLY A 134 29.82 7.53 19.91
C GLY A 134 29.84 7.77 21.42
N ALA A 135 29.60 6.68 22.14
CA ALA A 135 29.80 6.54 23.58
C ALA A 135 31.29 6.71 23.95
N PRO A 136 31.62 6.99 25.24
CA PRO A 136 31.79 5.85 26.16
C PRO A 136 31.43 6.12 27.65
N GLY A 137 30.91 5.06 28.31
CA GLY A 137 31.10 4.71 29.75
C GLY A 137 30.42 5.58 30.82
N LYS A 138 29.98 5.10 32.00
CA LYS A 138 30.05 3.80 32.70
C LYS A 138 29.03 3.78 33.87
N GLN A 139 28.45 2.59 34.09
CA GLN A 139 28.24 1.83 35.35
C GLN A 139 27.38 2.33 36.55
N GLY A 140 26.55 1.39 37.05
CA GLY A 140 26.05 1.23 38.44
C GLY A 140 24.57 0.81 38.49
N GLU A 141 24.20 -0.49 38.47
CA GLU A 141 23.84 -1.36 39.63
C GLU A 141 22.63 -0.84 40.47
N ALA A 142 21.59 -1.60 40.87
CA ALA A 142 21.41 -3.04 41.05
C ALA A 142 19.91 -3.48 41.10
N ALA A 143 19.70 -4.74 40.69
CA ALA A 143 18.85 -5.82 41.22
C ALA A 143 17.49 -5.59 41.92
N GLY A 144 16.53 -6.48 41.60
CA GLY A 144 15.58 -7.00 42.60
C GLY A 144 14.20 -7.35 42.05
N SER A 145 13.99 -8.62 41.66
CA SER A 145 12.66 -9.18 41.49
C SER A 145 11.98 -9.40 42.85
N GLY A 146 10.66 -9.35 42.84
CA GLY A 146 9.84 -10.16 43.75
C GLY A 146 8.98 -9.40 44.76
N ALA A 147 7.69 -9.34 44.44
CA ALA A 147 6.58 -9.48 45.38
C ALA A 147 6.31 -8.34 46.39
N GLY A 148 5.11 -7.77 46.27
CA GLY A 148 4.37 -7.24 47.40
C GLY A 148 3.99 -5.76 47.31
N LEU A 149 3.16 -5.37 46.33
CA LEU A 149 2.44 -4.08 46.29
C LEU A 149 1.43 -3.91 47.45
N GLN A 150 1.68 -4.53 48.61
CA GLN A 150 0.67 -4.75 49.64
C GLN A 150 1.07 -4.44 51.07
N GLU A 151 2.27 -3.91 51.32
CA GLU A 151 2.37 -2.97 52.45
C GLU A 151 2.31 -1.51 51.95
N VAL A 152 1.90 -1.31 50.68
CA VAL A 152 1.77 -0.04 49.94
C VAL A 152 0.79 0.96 50.58
N ALA A 153 -0.02 0.57 51.55
CA ALA A 153 -1.02 1.47 52.13
C ALA A 153 -0.63 2.09 53.49
N ARG A 154 0.47 1.70 54.15
CA ARG A 154 0.58 1.96 55.60
C ARG A 154 1.36 3.19 56.07
N ARG A 155 2.19 3.87 55.28
CA ARG A 155 3.22 4.74 55.93
C ARG A 155 3.69 6.06 55.34
N LEU A 156 2.94 6.76 54.49
CA LEU A 156 3.37 8.13 54.11
C LEU A 156 2.25 9.18 54.11
N SER A 157 1.36 9.12 55.12
CA SER A 157 0.78 10.31 55.75
C SER A 157 1.65 10.70 56.97
N HIS A 158 2.58 11.65 56.79
CA HIS A 158 3.04 12.61 57.82
C HIS A 158 4.40 13.20 57.42
N GLN A 159 4.38 14.41 56.87
CA GLN A 159 5.29 15.52 57.22
C GLN A 159 5.07 16.67 56.21
N TYR A 160 5.06 17.91 56.70
CA TYR A 160 4.94 19.17 55.93
C TYR A 160 3.53 19.77 55.73
N PRO A 161 2.85 20.20 56.81
CA PRO A 161 1.64 21.03 56.74
C PRO A 161 1.87 22.47 56.21
N TRP A 162 3.10 22.85 55.88
CA TRP A 162 3.44 24.18 55.33
C TRP A 162 3.17 24.31 53.81
N LEU A 163 2.93 23.20 53.10
CA LEU A 163 2.67 23.19 51.65
C LEU A 163 1.25 23.67 51.27
N LYS A 164 0.42 24.05 52.24
CA LYS A 164 -0.93 24.59 51.99
C LYS A 164 -0.94 26.07 51.59
N TRP A 165 0.16 26.81 51.78
CA TRP A 165 0.19 28.26 51.49
C TRP A 165 0.95 28.65 50.21
N LEU A 166 1.59 27.72 49.50
CA LEU A 166 2.27 28.01 48.22
C LEU A 166 1.36 27.85 46.98
N LEU A 167 0.23 27.14 47.09
CA LEU A 167 -0.72 26.92 45.99
C LEU A 167 -1.71 28.09 45.77
N ALA A 168 -1.92 28.95 46.76
CA ALA A 168 -2.85 30.08 46.63
C ALA A 168 -2.26 31.26 45.83
N GLY A 169 -0.93 31.47 45.91
CA GLY A 169 -0.25 32.56 45.20
C GLY A 169 -0.14 32.35 43.69
N TRP A 170 -0.02 31.09 43.24
CA TRP A 170 0.13 30.77 41.82
C TRP A 170 -1.18 30.85 41.01
N VAL A 171 -2.32 30.60 41.66
CA VAL A 171 -3.64 30.71 41.01
C VAL A 171 -4.00 32.18 40.77
N GLY A 172 -3.65 33.09 41.69
CA GLY A 172 -3.90 34.52 41.52
C GLY A 172 -3.12 35.15 40.35
N LEU A 173 -1.88 34.72 40.11
CA LEU A 173 -1.06 35.23 39.01
C LEU A 173 -1.54 34.73 37.64
N LEU A 174 -2.03 33.49 37.58
CA LEU A 174 -2.58 32.87 36.36
C LEU A 174 -3.89 33.53 35.91
N VAL A 175 -4.72 33.97 36.85
CA VAL A 175 -5.98 34.68 36.54
C VAL A 175 -5.72 36.11 36.03
N MET A 176 -4.67 36.78 36.52
CA MET A 176 -4.36 38.14 36.05
C MET A 176 -3.77 38.18 34.63
N VAL A 177 -2.96 37.18 34.25
CA VAL A 177 -2.44 37.04 32.88
C VAL A 177 -3.56 36.69 31.88
N LEU A 178 -4.56 35.89 32.32
CA LEU A 178 -5.69 35.53 31.48
C LEU A 178 -6.63 36.73 31.20
N LEU A 179 -6.76 37.65 32.16
CA LEU A 179 -7.54 38.89 31.98
C LEU A 179 -6.81 39.93 31.11
N ALA A 180 -5.48 39.90 31.01
CA ALA A 180 -4.72 40.75 30.10
C ALA A 180 -4.82 40.32 28.62
N THR A 181 -5.21 39.07 28.34
CA THR A 181 -5.36 38.57 26.97
C THR A 181 -6.70 38.89 26.30
N LEU A 182 -7.67 39.48 27.01
CA LEU A 182 -8.91 39.98 26.39
C LEU A 182 -8.79 41.38 25.76
N GLY A 183 -7.59 41.98 25.76
CA GLY A 183 -7.34 43.33 25.23
C GLY A 183 -6.25 43.38 24.16
N SER A 184 -6.35 42.64 23.06
CA SER A 184 -5.59 42.96 21.83
C SER A 184 -6.17 42.31 20.58
N SER A 185 -7.11 42.97 19.92
CA SER A 185 -7.47 42.71 18.52
C SER A 185 -6.46 43.38 17.58
N GLY A 186 -5.24 42.88 17.54
CA GLY A 186 -4.24 43.24 16.54
C GLY A 186 -4.24 42.23 15.40
N GLY A 187 -5.12 42.40 14.42
CA GLY A 187 -5.07 41.63 13.17
C GLY A 187 -3.75 41.89 12.45
N VAL A 188 -2.96 40.85 12.19
CA VAL A 188 -1.77 40.95 11.33
C VAL A 188 -2.25 41.33 9.92
N PRO A 189 -1.83 42.47 9.35
CA PRO A 189 -2.27 42.87 8.03
C PRO A 189 -1.63 41.93 6.99
N VAL A 190 -2.43 41.02 6.43
CA VAL A 190 -2.05 40.24 5.25
C VAL A 190 -1.85 41.24 4.10
N LYS A 191 -0.58 41.44 3.69
CA LYS A 191 -0.24 42.29 2.54
C LYS A 191 -0.91 41.68 1.31
N ARG A 192 -1.97 42.31 0.80
CA ARG A 192 -2.67 41.87 -0.42
C ARG A 192 -1.64 41.81 -1.55
N VAL A 193 -1.44 40.60 -2.10
CA VAL A 193 -0.59 40.42 -3.28
C VAL A 193 -1.24 41.17 -4.43
N ASP A 194 -0.51 42.11 -5.03
CA ASP A 194 -0.99 42.84 -6.20
C ASP A 194 -0.95 41.91 -7.42
N ARG A 195 -2.08 41.82 -8.14
CA ARG A 195 -2.20 41.03 -9.36
C ARG A 195 -1.16 41.43 -10.40
N ALA A 196 -0.88 42.73 -10.53
CA ALA A 196 0.10 43.24 -11.48
C ALA A 196 1.52 42.76 -11.15
N ALA A 197 1.87 42.67 -9.86
CA ALA A 197 3.16 42.17 -9.41
C ALA A 197 3.32 40.66 -9.70
N LEU A 198 2.23 39.89 -9.58
CA LEU A 198 2.21 38.47 -9.89
C LEU A 198 2.32 38.22 -11.40
N GLU A 199 1.58 38.97 -12.21
CA GLU A 199 1.65 38.89 -13.68
C GLU A 199 3.03 39.31 -14.21
N SER A 200 3.65 40.33 -13.60
CA SER A 200 5.02 40.74 -13.91
C SER A 200 6.04 39.63 -13.61
N LEU A 201 5.93 38.95 -12.46
CA LEU A 201 6.81 37.82 -12.10
C LEU A 201 6.66 36.65 -13.09
N VAL A 202 5.43 36.33 -13.49
CA VAL A 202 5.15 35.26 -14.47
C VAL A 202 5.79 35.59 -15.82
N SER A 203 5.71 36.85 -16.25
CA SER A 203 6.32 37.33 -17.49
C SER A 203 7.85 37.32 -17.44
N GLU A 204 8.43 37.80 -16.34
CA GLU A 204 9.89 37.83 -16.10
C GLU A 204 10.50 36.43 -16.17
N MET A 205 9.80 35.43 -15.62
CA MET A 205 10.26 34.03 -15.65
C MET A 205 9.95 33.29 -16.96
N GLY A 206 9.37 33.96 -17.96
CA GLY A 206 9.09 33.39 -19.28
C GLY A 206 7.89 32.41 -19.30
N PHE A 207 6.98 32.52 -18.34
CA PHE A 207 5.78 31.68 -18.27
C PHE A 207 4.54 32.32 -18.93
N SER A 208 4.73 33.42 -19.66
CA SER A 208 3.69 34.11 -20.42
C SER A 208 2.90 33.16 -21.31
N GLY A 209 1.57 33.16 -21.18
CA GLY A 209 0.66 32.28 -21.93
C GLY A 209 0.60 30.82 -21.45
N ARG A 210 1.46 30.41 -20.50
CA ARG A 210 1.44 29.06 -19.90
C ARG A 210 0.82 29.05 -18.52
N LEU A 211 1.01 30.14 -17.78
CA LEU A 211 0.43 30.36 -16.46
C LEU A 211 -0.52 31.55 -16.53
N GLN A 212 -1.70 31.39 -15.95
CA GLN A 212 -2.75 32.40 -15.87
C GLN A 212 -3.02 32.72 -14.40
N VAL A 213 -3.06 34.00 -14.10
CA VAL A 213 -3.49 34.47 -12.77
C VAL A 213 -5.01 34.53 -12.75
N LYS A 214 -5.61 33.77 -11.85
CA LYS A 214 -7.04 33.80 -11.55
C LYS A 214 -7.26 34.25 -10.12
N THR A 215 -8.50 34.59 -9.80
CA THR A 215 -8.92 34.87 -8.43
C THR A 215 -9.82 33.73 -8.01
N ALA A 216 -9.49 33.08 -6.89
CA ALA A 216 -10.30 32.02 -6.30
C ALA A 216 -11.54 32.61 -5.61
N ASP A 217 -12.50 31.75 -5.28
CA ASP A 217 -13.78 32.13 -4.65
C ASP A 217 -13.59 32.77 -3.27
N ASP A 218 -12.47 32.47 -2.58
CA ASP A 218 -12.07 33.06 -1.30
C ASP A 218 -11.38 34.43 -1.44
N GLY A 219 -11.29 34.96 -2.66
CA GLY A 219 -10.66 36.24 -2.98
C GLY A 219 -9.13 36.20 -3.07
N ARG A 220 -8.48 35.04 -2.85
CA ARG A 220 -7.04 34.89 -3.04
C ARG A 220 -6.68 34.78 -4.52
N LEU A 221 -5.48 35.25 -4.88
CA LEU A 221 -4.94 35.02 -6.22
C LEU A 221 -4.47 33.57 -6.34
N THR A 222 -4.73 32.95 -7.48
CA THR A 222 -4.26 31.61 -7.84
C THR A 222 -3.54 31.63 -9.17
N LEU A 223 -2.44 30.89 -9.24
CA LEU A 223 -1.66 30.67 -10.45
C LEU A 223 -2.04 29.33 -11.06
N ASN A 224 -2.66 29.36 -12.24
CA ASN A 224 -3.18 28.19 -12.94
C ASN A 224 -2.40 27.92 -14.22
N GLY A 225 -1.96 26.68 -14.45
CA GLY A 225 -1.43 26.29 -15.75
C GLY A 225 -0.37 25.20 -15.69
N TYR A 226 0.48 25.15 -16.71
CA TYR A 226 1.43 24.06 -16.88
C TYR A 226 2.87 24.56 -17.01
N VAL A 227 3.78 23.80 -16.42
CA VAL A 227 5.23 23.94 -16.59
C VAL A 227 5.79 22.70 -17.27
N ASP A 228 6.98 22.80 -17.86
CA ASP A 228 7.57 21.71 -18.62
C ASP A 228 8.15 20.62 -17.70
N ASN A 229 8.57 20.99 -16.49
CA ASN A 229 9.16 20.07 -15.52
C ASN A 229 9.11 20.61 -14.07
N ASP A 230 9.44 19.76 -13.11
CA ASP A 230 9.41 20.10 -11.68
C ASP A 230 10.53 21.06 -11.26
N ALA A 231 11.59 21.19 -12.05
CA ALA A 231 12.62 22.21 -11.79
C ALA A 231 12.07 23.62 -12.04
N GLN A 232 11.27 23.81 -13.09
CA GLN A 232 10.55 25.06 -13.33
C GLN A 232 9.52 25.35 -12.24
N LYS A 233 8.76 24.33 -11.80
CA LYS A 233 7.82 24.46 -10.67
C LYS A 233 8.52 24.94 -9.39
N ARG A 234 9.61 24.28 -9.00
CA ARG A 234 10.40 24.67 -7.82
C ARG A 234 10.99 26.07 -7.91
N ARG A 235 11.42 26.50 -9.10
CA ARG A 235 11.90 27.87 -9.34
C ARG A 235 10.78 28.91 -9.15
N LEU A 236 9.59 28.63 -9.68
CA LEU A 236 8.40 29.46 -9.48
C LEU A 236 8.03 29.57 -7.99
N GLU A 237 7.97 28.45 -7.27
CA GLU A 237 7.69 28.43 -5.82
C GLU A 237 8.73 29.22 -5.02
N ALA A 238 10.02 29.04 -5.33
CA ALA A 238 11.10 29.79 -4.68
C ALA A 238 11.00 31.30 -4.94
N ALA A 239 10.64 31.71 -6.17
CA ALA A 239 10.47 33.12 -6.52
C ALA A 239 9.28 33.77 -5.81
N LEU A 240 8.15 33.05 -5.69
CA LEU A 240 6.98 33.50 -4.93
C LEU A 240 7.32 33.69 -3.44
N LYS A 241 8.04 32.72 -2.86
CA LYS A 241 8.48 32.78 -1.46
C LYS A 241 9.46 33.92 -1.21
N ALA A 242 10.43 34.13 -2.11
CA ALA A 242 11.43 35.20 -1.99
C ALA A 242 10.78 36.60 -2.03
N ARG A 243 9.69 36.77 -2.77
CA ARG A 243 8.90 38.02 -2.84
C ARG A 243 7.78 38.09 -1.79
N ASN A 244 7.72 37.11 -0.89
CA ASN A 244 6.73 37.00 0.19
C ASN A 244 5.28 37.08 -0.33
N MET A 245 5.05 36.47 -1.50
CA MET A 245 3.74 36.40 -2.17
C MET A 245 3.02 35.11 -1.75
N ASP A 246 1.90 35.25 -1.05
CA ASP A 246 1.00 34.14 -0.71
C ASP A 246 -0.06 33.98 -1.81
N VAL A 247 0.13 32.97 -2.68
CA VAL A 247 -0.69 32.73 -3.87
C VAL A 247 -0.96 31.24 -3.97
N GLY A 248 -2.21 30.85 -4.22
CA GLY A 248 -2.56 29.44 -4.43
C GLY A 248 -1.96 28.91 -5.73
N LEU A 249 -1.21 27.81 -5.66
CA LEU A 249 -0.51 27.25 -6.82
C LEU A 249 -1.27 26.06 -7.40
N MET A 250 -1.91 26.26 -8.55
CA MET A 250 -2.54 25.21 -9.37
C MET A 250 -1.70 25.00 -10.63
N VAL A 251 -0.44 24.61 -10.42
CA VAL A 251 0.55 24.44 -11.50
C VAL A 251 0.98 22.98 -11.58
N TRP A 252 0.78 22.41 -12.78
CA TRP A 252 1.03 21.00 -13.06
C TRP A 252 2.21 20.82 -14.01
N SER A 253 2.94 19.72 -13.83
CA SER A 253 3.95 19.26 -14.77
C SER A 253 3.49 17.94 -15.42
N PRO A 254 3.94 17.63 -16.65
CA PRO A 254 3.63 16.36 -17.30
C PRO A 254 4.01 15.14 -16.44
N ALA A 255 5.16 15.21 -15.75
CA ALA A 255 5.65 14.14 -14.89
C ALA A 255 4.72 13.93 -13.67
N THR A 256 4.38 15.00 -12.96
CA THR A 256 3.51 14.90 -11.78
C THR A 256 2.10 14.42 -12.12
N LEU A 257 1.54 14.84 -13.27
CA LEU A 257 0.24 14.34 -13.74
C LEU A 257 0.30 12.83 -14.05
N ALA A 258 1.35 12.38 -14.76
CA ALA A 258 1.52 10.98 -15.08
C ALA A 258 1.72 10.12 -13.83
N GLU A 259 2.54 10.55 -12.86
CA GLU A 259 2.77 9.85 -11.60
C GLU A 259 1.50 9.76 -10.73
N THR A 260 0.73 10.85 -10.67
CA THR A 260 -0.54 10.86 -9.93
C THR A 260 -1.54 9.92 -10.57
N ALA A 261 -1.72 9.98 -11.89
CA ALA A 261 -2.60 9.06 -12.62
C ALA A 261 -2.15 7.60 -12.47
N GLN A 262 -0.84 7.33 -12.57
CA GLN A 262 -0.27 6.00 -12.35
C GLN A 262 -0.58 5.46 -10.95
N SER A 263 -0.50 6.31 -9.93
CA SER A 263 -0.80 5.95 -8.55
C SER A 263 -2.28 5.61 -8.36
N ILE A 264 -3.17 6.34 -9.02
CA ILE A 264 -4.62 6.06 -9.01
C ILE A 264 -4.90 4.71 -9.70
N LEU A 265 -4.30 4.46 -10.87
CA LEU A 265 -4.43 3.17 -11.56
C LEU A 265 -4.04 2.02 -10.62
N GLN A 266 -2.87 2.13 -9.96
CA GLN A 266 -2.39 1.11 -9.03
C GLN A 266 -3.31 0.92 -7.82
N ALA A 267 -3.80 2.01 -7.22
CA ALA A 267 -4.68 1.96 -6.06
C ALA A 267 -6.05 1.32 -6.37
N VAL A 268 -6.55 1.48 -7.60
CA VAL A 268 -7.79 0.84 -8.06
C VAL A 268 -7.56 -0.61 -8.51
N GLY A 269 -6.31 -1.07 -8.55
CA GLY A 269 -5.95 -2.45 -8.92
C GLY A 269 -5.58 -2.63 -10.40
N VAL A 270 -5.40 -1.54 -11.15
CA VAL A 270 -4.91 -1.54 -12.53
C VAL A 270 -3.39 -1.49 -12.51
N GLN A 271 -2.75 -2.65 -12.50
CA GLN A 271 -1.30 -2.78 -12.31
C GLN A 271 -0.48 -2.78 -13.60
N HIS A 272 -1.09 -3.16 -14.72
CA HIS A 272 -0.39 -3.42 -15.97
C HIS A 272 -0.61 -2.35 -17.05
N VAL A 273 -0.98 -1.15 -16.62
CA VAL A 273 -1.09 0.03 -17.48
C VAL A 273 -0.05 1.04 -17.03
N LYS A 274 0.77 1.48 -17.98
CA LYS A 274 1.77 2.53 -17.79
C LYS A 274 1.20 3.85 -18.29
N VAL A 275 1.45 4.92 -17.54
CA VAL A 275 1.02 6.28 -17.87
C VAL A 275 2.22 7.16 -18.09
N TRP A 276 2.20 7.95 -19.16
CA TRP A 276 3.18 9.00 -19.41
C TRP A 276 2.53 10.17 -20.13
N SER A 277 3.29 11.24 -20.30
CA SER A 277 2.89 12.37 -21.14
C SER A 277 3.97 12.57 -22.19
N ASP A 278 3.55 12.71 -23.45
CA ASP A 278 4.47 12.95 -24.56
C ASP A 278 4.66 14.47 -24.76
N LYS A 279 5.88 14.88 -25.06
CA LYS A 279 6.25 16.28 -25.31
C LYS A 279 5.58 16.85 -26.56
N SER A 280 5.17 16.00 -27.50
CA SER A 280 4.44 16.43 -28.71
C SER A 280 2.94 16.60 -28.49
N LEU A 281 2.39 16.19 -27.34
CA LEU A 281 0.96 16.27 -27.07
C LEU A 281 0.55 17.63 -26.50
N VAL A 282 -0.75 17.86 -26.50
CA VAL A 282 -1.33 19.05 -25.88
C VAL A 282 -1.08 18.98 -24.37
N ARG A 283 -0.81 20.14 -23.75
CA ARG A 283 -0.58 20.21 -22.30
C ARG A 283 -1.78 19.67 -21.52
N GLY A 284 -1.51 18.80 -20.55
CA GLY A 284 -2.54 18.12 -19.76
C GLY A 284 -3.07 16.84 -20.41
N GLU A 285 -2.50 16.39 -21.53
CA GLU A 285 -2.80 15.09 -22.13
C GLU A 285 -1.87 13.99 -21.61
N LEU A 286 -2.46 12.85 -21.27
CA LEU A 286 -1.75 11.64 -20.83
C LEU A 286 -1.96 10.51 -21.83
N VAL A 287 -0.93 9.70 -22.03
CA VAL A 287 -0.99 8.46 -22.81
C VAL A 287 -0.93 7.29 -21.85
N MET A 288 -1.81 6.32 -22.07
CA MET A 288 -1.85 5.07 -21.35
C MET A 288 -1.59 3.90 -22.31
N SER A 289 -0.74 2.97 -21.90
CA SER A 289 -0.53 1.73 -22.65
C SER A 289 -0.29 0.56 -21.72
N GLY A 290 -0.76 -0.60 -22.15
CA GLY A 290 -0.64 -1.85 -21.41
C GLY A 290 -1.90 -2.67 -21.56
N TYR A 291 -2.27 -3.37 -20.51
CA TYR A 291 -3.49 -4.17 -20.51
C TYR A 291 -4.24 -4.13 -19.19
N VAL A 292 -5.54 -4.43 -19.28
CA VAL A 292 -6.45 -4.44 -18.14
C VAL A 292 -7.05 -5.82 -17.95
N SER A 293 -7.03 -6.29 -16.70
CA SER A 293 -7.62 -7.59 -16.33
C SER A 293 -9.07 -7.47 -15.88
N ASP A 294 -9.46 -6.28 -15.43
CA ASP A 294 -10.78 -5.98 -14.90
C ASP A 294 -11.26 -4.65 -15.53
N ASP A 295 -12.29 -4.76 -16.36
CA ASP A 295 -12.86 -3.64 -17.11
C ASP A 295 -13.62 -2.66 -16.20
N ASP A 296 -14.16 -3.13 -15.07
CA ASP A 296 -14.87 -2.28 -14.11
C ASP A 296 -13.88 -1.42 -13.32
N ASN A 297 -12.78 -2.03 -12.85
CA ASN A 297 -11.69 -1.29 -12.22
C ASN A 297 -11.05 -0.30 -13.19
N TRP A 298 -10.89 -0.67 -14.46
CA TRP A 298 -10.39 0.23 -15.50
C TRP A 298 -11.29 1.47 -15.67
N LYS A 299 -12.60 1.27 -15.86
CA LYS A 299 -13.57 2.37 -15.99
C LYS A 299 -13.61 3.26 -14.75
N LYS A 300 -13.55 2.66 -13.56
CA LYS A 300 -13.48 3.39 -12.29
C LYS A 300 -12.22 4.24 -12.21
N ALA A 301 -11.07 3.68 -12.57
CA ALA A 301 -9.80 4.39 -12.54
C ALA A 301 -9.78 5.56 -13.54
N LEU A 302 -10.31 5.38 -14.76
CA LEU A 302 -10.46 6.46 -15.73
C LEU A 302 -11.38 7.58 -15.22
N LYS A 303 -12.49 7.22 -14.57
CA LYS A 303 -13.41 8.19 -13.98
C LYS A 303 -12.72 9.04 -12.91
N ILE A 304 -11.96 8.40 -12.02
CA ILE A 304 -11.19 9.08 -10.97
C ILE A 304 -10.11 9.97 -11.60
N CYS A 305 -9.33 9.46 -12.57
CA CYS A 305 -8.30 10.28 -13.22
C CYS A 305 -8.89 11.53 -13.89
N ARG A 306 -10.02 11.39 -14.59
CA ARG A 306 -10.70 12.52 -15.27
C ARG A 306 -11.39 13.49 -14.31
N GLY A 307 -11.85 13.03 -13.15
CA GLY A 307 -12.60 13.84 -12.19
C GLY A 307 -11.76 14.47 -11.08
N ASP A 308 -10.79 13.72 -10.56
CA ASP A 308 -10.13 14.00 -9.29
C ASP A 308 -8.68 14.51 -9.46
N ILE A 309 -8.14 14.49 -10.69
CA ILE A 309 -6.85 15.12 -11.01
C ILE A 309 -7.10 16.42 -11.80
N PRO A 310 -7.12 17.58 -11.11
CA PRO A 310 -7.06 18.87 -11.76
C PRO A 310 -5.87 18.95 -12.71
N GLY A 311 -6.07 19.49 -13.91
CA GLY A 311 -5.01 19.64 -14.92
C GLY A 311 -4.90 18.48 -15.93
N ILE A 312 -5.71 17.42 -15.82
CA ILE A 312 -5.88 16.48 -16.93
C ILE A 312 -6.93 17.05 -17.89
N VAL A 313 -6.56 17.18 -19.16
CA VAL A 313 -7.44 17.64 -20.25
C VAL A 313 -7.95 16.46 -21.05
N ALA A 314 -7.08 15.49 -21.34
CA ALA A 314 -7.40 14.32 -22.13
C ALA A 314 -6.55 13.11 -21.71
N ILE A 315 -7.06 11.92 -21.98
CA ILE A 315 -6.34 10.65 -21.76
C ILE A 315 -6.48 9.82 -23.04
N ASP A 316 -5.36 9.49 -23.67
CA ASP A 316 -5.30 8.55 -24.78
C ASP A 316 -5.13 7.13 -24.25
N GLU A 317 -6.19 6.33 -24.39
CA GLU A 317 -6.26 4.94 -23.94
C GLU A 317 -6.18 3.92 -25.10
N ARG A 318 -5.90 4.36 -26.33
CA ARG A 318 -5.95 3.47 -27.52
C ARG A 318 -4.96 2.31 -27.50
N ALA A 319 -3.89 2.42 -26.71
CA ALA A 319 -2.88 1.38 -26.55
C ALA A 319 -3.11 0.51 -25.30
N VAL A 320 -4.32 0.52 -24.73
CA VAL A 320 -4.74 -0.30 -23.59
C VAL A 320 -5.72 -1.37 -24.06
N ASP A 321 -5.30 -2.64 -23.97
CA ASP A 321 -6.14 -3.77 -24.36
C ASP A 321 -6.69 -4.52 -23.15
N PRO A 322 -7.93 -5.05 -23.20
CA PRO A 322 -8.34 -6.09 -22.27
C PRO A 322 -7.42 -7.32 -22.38
N ILE A 323 -7.12 -7.95 -21.25
CA ILE A 323 -6.32 -9.17 -21.20
C ILE A 323 -6.95 -10.28 -22.06
N GLU A 324 -8.27 -10.27 -22.21
CA GLU A 324 -8.98 -11.25 -23.03
C GLU A 324 -8.78 -11.06 -24.53
N THR A 325 -8.60 -9.83 -24.99
CA THR A 325 -8.18 -9.54 -26.37
C THR A 325 -6.79 -10.15 -26.63
N ARG A 326 -5.88 -9.97 -25.67
CA ARG A 326 -4.53 -10.56 -25.73
C ARG A 326 -4.55 -12.09 -25.63
N ALA A 327 -5.44 -12.67 -24.83
CA ALA A 327 -5.65 -14.11 -24.74
C ALA A 327 -6.18 -14.70 -26.06
N GLN A 328 -7.12 -14.02 -26.71
CA GLN A 328 -7.67 -14.42 -28.00
C GLN A 328 -6.61 -14.37 -29.11
N ALA A 329 -5.74 -13.35 -29.11
CA ALA A 329 -4.61 -13.28 -30.04
C ALA A 329 -3.67 -14.48 -29.87
N LEU A 330 -3.35 -14.85 -28.62
CA LEU A 330 -2.54 -16.04 -28.35
C LEU A 330 -3.23 -17.33 -28.83
N LYS A 331 -4.53 -17.49 -28.56
CA LYS A 331 -5.33 -18.64 -29.05
C LYS A 331 -5.30 -18.75 -30.58
N LYS A 332 -5.42 -17.63 -31.30
CA LYS A 332 -5.32 -17.62 -32.77
C LYS A 332 -3.97 -18.10 -33.27
N LEU A 333 -2.87 -17.68 -32.61
CA LEU A 333 -1.53 -18.16 -32.96
C LEU A 333 -1.35 -19.67 -32.69
N ILE A 334 -1.94 -20.18 -31.61
CA ILE A 334 -1.91 -21.61 -31.25
C ILE A 334 -2.63 -22.44 -32.32
N VAL A 335 -3.80 -22.00 -32.76
CA VAL A 335 -4.55 -22.64 -33.86
C VAL A 335 -3.74 -22.63 -35.15
N GLY A 336 -3.12 -21.50 -35.50
CA GLY A 336 -2.27 -21.41 -36.70
C GLY A 336 -1.01 -22.28 -36.66
N SER A 337 -0.60 -22.75 -35.48
CA SER A 337 0.56 -23.63 -35.29
C SER A 337 0.19 -25.10 -35.11
N GLY A 338 -1.10 -25.46 -35.15
CA GLY A 338 -1.58 -26.84 -34.99
C GLY A 338 -1.53 -27.38 -33.56
N LEU A 339 -1.41 -26.52 -32.54
CA LEU A 339 -1.24 -26.91 -31.14
C LEU A 339 -2.54 -26.82 -30.31
N GLN A 340 -3.67 -26.49 -30.94
CA GLN A 340 -4.94 -26.19 -30.25
C GLN A 340 -5.53 -27.35 -29.43
N GLU A 341 -5.26 -28.59 -29.82
CA GLU A 341 -5.73 -29.77 -29.08
C GLU A 341 -4.88 -30.07 -27.84
N LYS A 342 -3.62 -29.60 -27.84
CA LYS A 342 -2.64 -29.87 -26.79
C LYS A 342 -2.54 -28.75 -25.76
N LEU A 343 -2.76 -27.50 -26.20
CA LEU A 343 -2.56 -26.31 -25.38
C LEU A 343 -3.90 -25.60 -25.12
N LYS A 344 -4.16 -25.30 -23.85
CA LYS A 344 -5.29 -24.49 -23.39
C LYS A 344 -4.77 -23.19 -22.78
N VAL A 345 -5.41 -22.08 -23.14
CA VAL A 345 -5.10 -20.74 -22.63
C VAL A 345 -6.21 -20.28 -21.69
N SER A 346 -5.83 -19.85 -20.50
CA SER A 346 -6.71 -19.22 -19.50
C SER A 346 -6.04 -17.97 -18.93
N THR A 347 -6.83 -16.98 -18.51
CA THR A 347 -6.36 -15.82 -17.75
C THR A 347 -6.41 -16.12 -16.25
N ASN A 348 -5.40 -15.69 -15.49
CA ASN A 348 -5.40 -15.78 -14.03
C ASN A 348 -4.61 -14.62 -13.44
N GLY A 349 -5.26 -13.78 -12.63
CA GLY A 349 -4.59 -12.75 -11.84
C GLY A 349 -3.70 -11.80 -12.65
N GLY A 350 -4.13 -11.40 -13.85
CA GLY A 350 -3.34 -10.55 -14.76
C GLY A 350 -2.37 -11.28 -15.68
N ASN A 351 -2.20 -12.59 -15.51
CA ASN A 351 -1.29 -13.38 -16.32
C ASN A 351 -2.03 -14.27 -17.33
N LEU A 352 -1.35 -14.56 -18.44
CA LEU A 352 -1.79 -15.59 -19.39
C LEU A 352 -1.18 -16.92 -18.99
N VAL A 353 -2.04 -17.85 -18.59
CA VAL A 353 -1.66 -19.20 -18.20
C VAL A 353 -1.88 -20.14 -19.38
N VAL A 354 -0.81 -20.80 -19.80
CA VAL A 354 -0.87 -21.82 -20.85
C VAL A 354 -0.63 -23.18 -20.22
N ARG A 355 -1.58 -24.09 -20.42
CA ARG A 355 -1.55 -25.46 -19.90
C ARG A 355 -1.62 -26.47 -21.02
N GLY A 356 -0.74 -27.47 -20.98
CA GLY A 356 -0.74 -28.54 -21.97
C GLY A 356 0.58 -29.32 -22.00
N VAL A 357 0.58 -30.46 -22.68
CA VAL A 357 1.75 -31.35 -22.78
C VAL A 357 2.23 -31.38 -24.23
N LEU A 358 3.49 -30.99 -24.43
CA LEU A 358 4.18 -31.08 -25.73
C LEU A 358 5.09 -32.32 -25.73
N GLY A 359 4.86 -33.22 -26.67
CA GLY A 359 5.52 -34.52 -26.71
C GLY A 359 6.77 -34.54 -27.61
N SER A 360 6.65 -33.98 -28.81
CA SER A 360 7.71 -34.02 -29.84
C SER A 360 8.60 -32.77 -29.81
N ASP A 361 9.82 -32.87 -30.34
CA ASP A 361 10.73 -31.71 -30.43
C ASP A 361 10.24 -30.68 -31.47
N LEU A 362 9.51 -31.14 -32.50
CA LEU A 362 8.83 -30.27 -33.46
C LEU A 362 7.78 -29.39 -32.76
N GLU A 363 6.95 -29.96 -31.89
CA GLU A 363 5.95 -29.22 -31.11
C GLU A 363 6.60 -28.18 -30.18
N LYS A 364 7.71 -28.53 -29.53
CA LYS A 364 8.47 -27.59 -28.69
C LYS A 364 9.09 -26.46 -29.53
N GLN A 365 9.52 -26.74 -30.75
CA GLN A 365 10.02 -25.72 -31.66
C GLN A 365 8.91 -24.78 -32.12
N GLN A 366 7.75 -25.32 -32.50
CA GLN A 366 6.56 -24.53 -32.87
C GLN A 366 6.11 -23.63 -31.71
N TRP A 367 6.07 -24.17 -30.49
CA TRP A 367 5.77 -23.39 -29.28
C TRP A 367 6.75 -22.22 -29.08
N ARG A 368 8.06 -22.49 -29.16
CA ARG A 368 9.09 -21.44 -29.03
C ARG A 368 8.96 -20.35 -30.10
N GLN A 369 8.66 -20.71 -31.34
CA GLN A 369 8.44 -19.73 -32.42
C GLN A 369 7.18 -18.89 -32.20
N LEU A 370 6.10 -19.53 -31.75
CA LEU A 370 4.84 -18.87 -31.42
C LEU A 370 5.01 -17.86 -30.28
N VAL A 371 5.64 -18.27 -29.17
CA VAL A 371 5.88 -17.39 -28.00
C VAL A 371 6.72 -16.19 -28.41
N ARG A 372 7.78 -16.40 -29.20
CA ARG A 372 8.60 -15.29 -29.73
C ARG A 372 7.77 -14.30 -30.55
N ARG A 373 6.91 -14.79 -31.44
CA ARG A 373 6.04 -13.94 -32.26
C ARG A 373 5.03 -13.17 -31.40
N TYR A 374 4.45 -13.83 -30.41
CA TYR A 374 3.51 -13.20 -29.48
C TYR A 374 4.17 -12.08 -28.66
N ARG A 375 5.35 -12.34 -28.09
CA ARG A 375 6.13 -11.36 -27.33
C ARG A 375 6.54 -10.15 -28.17
N GLN A 376 6.82 -10.34 -29.46
CA GLN A 376 7.11 -9.24 -30.38
C GLN A 376 5.87 -8.36 -30.65
N LEU A 377 4.67 -8.94 -30.70
CA LEU A 377 3.43 -8.19 -30.90
C LEU A 377 3.06 -7.33 -29.68
N TYR A 378 3.30 -7.84 -28.46
CA TYR A 378 2.82 -7.21 -27.22
C TYR A 378 3.94 -6.80 -26.24
N LEU A 379 5.18 -6.68 -26.72
CA LEU A 379 6.34 -6.21 -25.93
C LEU A 379 6.56 -7.01 -24.63
N ASP A 380 6.41 -8.33 -24.70
CA ASP A 380 6.57 -9.27 -23.58
C ASP A 380 5.53 -9.15 -22.43
N GLU A 381 4.39 -8.50 -22.70
CA GLU A 381 3.28 -8.37 -21.75
C GLU A 381 1.98 -8.97 -22.34
N PRO A 382 1.12 -9.64 -21.57
CA PRO A 382 1.25 -10.08 -20.17
C PRO A 382 2.24 -11.24 -20.01
N GLU A 383 2.67 -11.49 -18.77
CA GLU A 383 3.53 -12.63 -18.45
C GLU A 383 2.84 -13.95 -18.86
N LEU A 384 3.58 -14.77 -19.61
CA LEU A 384 3.14 -16.10 -20.04
C LEU A 384 3.60 -17.13 -19.00
N VAL A 385 2.67 -17.60 -18.18
CA VAL A 385 2.92 -18.65 -17.19
C VAL A 385 2.70 -20.02 -17.82
N GLU A 386 3.80 -20.69 -18.15
CA GLU A 386 3.81 -22.02 -18.76
C GLU A 386 3.66 -23.10 -17.68
N THR A 387 2.43 -23.57 -17.44
CA THR A 387 2.16 -24.59 -16.42
C THR A 387 2.04 -25.97 -17.07
N GLN A 388 3.04 -26.82 -16.84
CA GLN A 388 3.16 -28.23 -17.29
C GLN A 388 3.65 -28.51 -18.73
N VAL A 389 4.45 -27.62 -19.32
CA VAL A 389 5.14 -27.93 -20.60
C VAL A 389 6.29 -28.93 -20.41
N THR A 390 6.77 -29.16 -19.19
CA THR A 390 7.84 -30.12 -18.85
C THR A 390 7.32 -31.35 -18.09
N LYS A 391 7.29 -32.48 -18.82
CA LYS A 391 7.07 -33.90 -18.44
C LYS A 391 7.11 -34.22 -16.93
N LYS A 392 6.05 -34.84 -16.42
CA LYS A 392 6.13 -35.71 -15.22
C LYS A 392 7.10 -36.86 -15.56
N LYS A 393 8.24 -36.96 -14.88
CA LYS A 393 9.26 -37.99 -15.13
C LYS A 393 8.60 -39.37 -15.03
N LYS A 394 8.54 -40.12 -16.14
CA LYS A 394 8.05 -41.51 -16.13
C LYS A 394 9.00 -42.30 -15.22
N LEU A 395 8.46 -43.02 -14.25
CA LEU A 395 9.26 -43.85 -13.35
C LEU A 395 9.98 -44.89 -14.22
N TYR A 396 11.32 -44.91 -14.15
CA TYR A 396 12.15 -45.88 -14.85
C TYR A 396 12.98 -46.62 -13.80
N ILE A 397 12.77 -47.93 -13.71
CA ILE A 397 13.53 -48.82 -12.83
C ILE A 397 14.42 -49.64 -13.75
N PRO A 398 15.75 -49.46 -13.73
CA PRO A 398 16.66 -50.16 -14.61
C PRO A 398 16.82 -51.61 -14.12
N ILE A 399 15.84 -52.48 -14.39
CA ILE A 399 15.87 -53.87 -13.97
C ILE A 399 16.85 -54.63 -14.87
N ARG A 400 17.74 -55.41 -14.24
CA ARG A 400 18.67 -56.32 -14.93
C ARG A 400 18.10 -57.74 -14.96
N SER A 401 17.49 -58.17 -13.85
CA SER A 401 16.89 -59.51 -13.74
C SER A 401 15.78 -59.52 -12.70
N ILE A 402 14.79 -60.38 -12.93
CA ILE A 402 13.71 -60.70 -12.01
C ILE A 402 13.85 -62.17 -11.62
N SER A 403 13.84 -62.46 -10.31
CA SER A 403 13.90 -63.82 -9.79
C SER A 403 12.59 -64.13 -9.07
N ILE A 404 11.98 -65.25 -9.47
CA ILE A 404 10.70 -65.75 -8.94
C ILE A 404 10.95 -67.10 -8.32
N GLY A 405 10.44 -67.28 -7.10
CA GLY A 405 10.57 -68.50 -6.31
C GLY A 405 10.10 -68.24 -4.87
N ASP A 406 10.54 -69.05 -3.92
CA ASP A 406 10.19 -68.91 -2.49
C ASP A 406 10.54 -67.52 -1.92
N LEU A 407 11.50 -66.84 -2.55
CA LEU A 407 11.88 -65.48 -2.24
C LEU A 407 11.97 -64.64 -3.53
N SER A 408 10.91 -63.92 -3.88
CA SER A 408 10.91 -63.06 -5.08
C SER A 408 11.71 -61.78 -4.88
N TYR A 409 12.55 -61.45 -5.87
CA TYR A 409 13.35 -60.22 -5.87
C TYR A 409 13.69 -59.73 -7.27
N ILE A 410 14.00 -58.45 -7.39
CA ILE A 410 14.59 -57.85 -8.58
C ILE A 410 16.05 -57.47 -8.31
N VAL A 411 16.86 -57.49 -9.36
CA VAL A 411 18.22 -56.92 -9.36
C VAL A 411 18.25 -55.80 -10.38
N THR A 412 18.63 -54.60 -9.96
CA THR A 412 18.80 -53.45 -10.85
C THR A 412 20.14 -53.49 -11.58
N ARG A 413 20.32 -52.70 -12.64
CA ARG A 413 21.55 -52.65 -13.45
C ARG A 413 22.80 -52.22 -12.67
N ASP A 414 22.61 -51.53 -11.55
CA ASP A 414 23.67 -51.19 -10.58
C ASP A 414 24.01 -52.32 -9.59
N GLY A 415 23.37 -53.49 -9.74
CA GLY A 415 23.61 -54.69 -8.93
C GLY A 415 22.86 -54.73 -7.61
N ARG A 416 22.02 -53.73 -7.28
CA ARG A 416 21.24 -53.73 -6.04
C ARG A 416 20.06 -54.68 -6.13
N LYS A 417 19.78 -55.37 -5.01
CA LYS A 417 18.68 -56.33 -4.88
C LYS A 417 17.53 -55.70 -4.10
N TYR A 418 16.31 -55.80 -4.63
CA TYR A 418 15.09 -55.31 -3.98
C TYR A 418 14.06 -56.43 -3.90
N MET A 419 13.41 -56.54 -2.75
CA MET A 419 12.41 -57.56 -2.43
C MET A 419 11.04 -56.91 -2.22
N VAL A 420 10.00 -57.73 -2.07
CA VAL A 420 8.70 -57.24 -1.58
C VAL A 420 8.90 -56.47 -0.26
N GLY A 421 8.29 -55.29 -0.17
CA GLY A 421 8.45 -54.32 0.92
C GLY A 421 9.60 -53.32 0.73
N SER A 422 10.45 -53.48 -0.30
CA SER A 422 11.61 -52.60 -0.48
C SER A 422 11.22 -51.23 -1.06
N TYR A 423 11.94 -50.19 -0.60
CA TYR A 423 11.79 -48.82 -1.08
C TYR A 423 12.67 -48.55 -2.30
N LEU A 424 12.05 -48.07 -3.39
CA LEU A 424 12.71 -47.83 -4.68
C LEU A 424 13.10 -46.35 -4.92
N GLY A 425 12.86 -45.47 -3.94
CA GLY A 425 13.01 -44.02 -4.12
C GLY A 425 11.69 -43.33 -4.50
N GLU A 426 11.64 -42.00 -4.38
CA GLU A 426 10.50 -41.15 -4.80
C GLU A 426 9.12 -41.51 -4.19
N GLY A 427 9.11 -42.30 -3.11
CA GLY A 427 7.90 -42.75 -2.42
C GLY A 427 7.33 -44.08 -2.92
N TYR A 428 8.06 -44.84 -3.75
CA TYR A 428 7.61 -46.14 -4.27
C TYR A 428 8.10 -47.30 -3.40
N VAL A 429 7.20 -48.22 -3.08
CA VAL A 429 7.48 -49.47 -2.37
C VAL A 429 7.04 -50.65 -3.22
N ILE A 430 7.82 -51.73 -3.29
CA ILE A 430 7.41 -52.95 -3.98
C ILE A 430 6.37 -53.68 -3.13
N LYS A 431 5.17 -53.90 -3.68
CA LYS A 431 4.12 -54.68 -3.05
C LYS A 431 4.10 -56.12 -3.54
N GLU A 432 4.30 -56.33 -4.84
CA GLU A 432 4.40 -57.67 -5.44
C GLU A 432 5.38 -57.68 -6.63
N ILE A 433 5.96 -58.85 -6.89
CA ILE A 433 6.91 -59.08 -7.98
C ILE A 433 6.37 -60.25 -8.81
N HIS A 434 6.07 -59.98 -10.08
CA HIS A 434 5.65 -60.96 -11.09
C HIS A 434 6.72 -61.07 -12.20
N ALA A 435 6.57 -62.04 -13.12
CA ALA A 435 7.56 -62.31 -14.17
C ALA A 435 7.67 -61.17 -15.19
N ASP A 436 6.55 -60.51 -15.42
CA ASP A 436 6.30 -59.51 -16.45
C ASP A 436 6.04 -58.11 -15.88
N ARG A 437 5.79 -58.00 -14.57
CA ARG A 437 5.39 -56.74 -13.93
C ARG A 437 5.75 -56.66 -12.45
N LEU A 438 5.79 -55.43 -11.95
CA LEU A 438 5.87 -55.10 -10.53
C LEU A 438 4.59 -54.41 -10.09
N VAL A 439 4.10 -54.75 -8.91
CA VAL A 439 3.04 -53.99 -8.24
C VAL A 439 3.71 -53.06 -7.23
N LEU A 440 3.59 -51.76 -7.44
CA LEU A 440 4.19 -50.73 -6.60
C LEU A 440 3.13 -50.01 -5.79
N GLU A 441 3.50 -49.54 -4.61
CA GLU A 441 2.67 -48.69 -3.77
C GLU A 441 3.31 -47.31 -3.59
N ARG A 442 2.50 -46.24 -3.74
CA ARG A 442 2.90 -44.86 -3.45
C ARG A 442 1.73 -44.09 -2.87
N LYS A 443 1.88 -43.55 -1.65
CA LYS A 443 0.83 -42.76 -0.96
C LYS A 443 -0.53 -43.49 -0.93
N ASN A 444 -0.55 -44.75 -0.51
CA ASN A 444 -1.73 -45.64 -0.50
C ASN A 444 -2.38 -45.90 -1.86
N LYS A 445 -1.67 -45.68 -2.97
CA LYS A 445 -2.15 -46.06 -4.31
C LYS A 445 -1.28 -47.16 -4.90
N THR A 446 -1.93 -48.22 -5.36
CA THR A 446 -1.32 -49.32 -6.11
C THR A 446 -1.10 -48.89 -7.56
N ILE A 447 0.07 -49.17 -8.11
CA ILE A 447 0.50 -48.83 -9.47
C ILE A 447 1.13 -50.08 -10.07
N GLU A 448 0.63 -50.54 -11.21
CA GLU A 448 1.30 -51.59 -11.98
C GLU A 448 2.43 -50.96 -12.82
N TYR A 449 3.61 -51.55 -12.72
CA TYR A 449 4.81 -51.15 -13.46
C TYR A 449 5.26 -52.32 -14.33
N ILE A 450 5.25 -52.11 -15.63
CA ILE A 450 5.77 -53.07 -16.61
C ILE A 450 7.19 -52.61 -16.96
N PRO A 451 8.23 -53.42 -16.69
CA PRO A 451 9.59 -53.11 -17.10
C PRO A 451 9.65 -52.95 -18.63
N GLU A 452 10.29 -51.90 -19.10
CA GLU A 452 10.64 -51.78 -20.52
C GLU A 452 11.97 -52.52 -20.74
N ASP A 453 12.03 -53.37 -21.77
CA ASP A 453 13.19 -54.23 -22.11
C ASP A 453 14.52 -53.44 -22.27
#